data_AF-A0A7N0ZX17-F1
#
_entry.id   AF-A0A7N0ZX17-F1
#
_cell.length_a   1.000
_cell.length_b   1.000
_cell.length_c   1.000
_cell.angle_alpha   90.00
_cell.angle_beta   90.00
_cell.angle_gamma   90.00
#
_symmetry.space_group_name_H-M   'P 1'
#
loop_
_entity.id
_entity.type
_entity.pdbx_description
1 polymer ?
#
loop_
_entity_poly.entity_id
_entity_poly.type
_entity_poly.pdbx_seq_one_letter_code
_entity_poly.pdbx_strand_id
1 'polypeptide(L)'
;MCLFNWCILCGCFSYGIAAISPFSHRLAFNNLSAEIQRLRCKVNFRALAFVPHVRALGDAIVGRLRYPPKADDGNYLREVTDRDNGKGTRKFVVLHLRFDKDMAAHSACDFGGGKAEKIALAKYRQTIWQGRVVNSQFTDEELRNQGRCPLTPEEIGLLLAALGFDNSTRLYLASHKVYGGEARLSALRNLFPLMEDKKSLASSEERVQIKGKASLLAAVDYYVSMHSDIFISASPGNMHNAMVGHRTFENLKTIRPNMALLGQLFSNKSLTWPEFQQAVLAGHKGRHGEIRLRKPKQSLYTYPAPDLTVVRNSEVIRLWRLQFLFIGGNSFQGNIPVELSNCANLLQLILAYYNFTGSLPSQLGSLRKPSGFNVVRNNFVGEMPSFLRKFSSLTIESESPQTKNLNSFSDSISPLYNLSTLNLLEISYNHYEGTLRDIDVALPNAFYLKLGVSHLIGSEGRSDSGGQISCCWRDPYTEESLTCLEIPE
;
A
#
# COMPACT_ATOMS: atom_id res chain seq x y z
N MET A 1 -4.05 -6.53 -0.43
CA MET A 1 -4.16 -6.77 -1.89
C MET A 1 -5.53 -7.39 -2.19
N CYS A 2 -6.63 -6.71 -1.85
CA CYS A 2 -7.96 -7.31 -1.68
C CYS A 2 -9.10 -6.62 -2.46
N LEU A 3 -8.82 -5.86 -3.52
CA LEU A 3 -9.87 -5.13 -4.26
C LEU A 3 -10.11 -5.62 -5.70
N PHE A 4 -9.65 -6.82 -6.05
CA PHE A 4 -9.77 -7.35 -7.41
C PHE A 4 -10.62 -8.61 -7.48
N ASN A 5 -11.95 -8.45 -7.60
CA ASN A 5 -12.82 -9.33 -8.42
C ASN A 5 -14.32 -8.98 -8.34
N TRP A 6 -14.71 -7.71 -8.53
CA TRP A 6 -16.14 -7.36 -8.62
C TRP A 6 -16.87 -7.98 -9.82
N CYS A 7 -16.19 -8.32 -10.93
CA CYS A 7 -16.84 -8.96 -12.08
C CYS A 7 -17.07 -10.47 -11.92
N ILE A 8 -16.43 -11.15 -10.96
CA ILE A 8 -16.68 -12.58 -10.68
C ILE A 8 -17.80 -12.77 -9.64
N LEU A 9 -18.10 -11.72 -8.86
CA LEU A 9 -19.08 -11.77 -7.78
C LEU A 9 -20.55 -11.77 -8.24
N CYS A 10 -20.87 -11.28 -9.45
CA CYS A 10 -22.26 -11.28 -9.93
C CYS A 10 -22.86 -12.68 -10.13
N GLY A 11 -22.05 -13.73 -10.24
CA GLY A 11 -22.51 -15.13 -10.32
C GLY A 11 -22.43 -15.93 -9.02
N CYS A 12 -21.88 -15.36 -7.94
CA CYS A 12 -21.67 -16.06 -6.66
C CYS A 12 -22.71 -15.69 -5.59
N PHE A 13 -23.82 -15.06 -5.94
CA PHE A 13 -24.86 -14.64 -4.99
C PHE A 13 -25.58 -15.81 -4.28
N SER A 14 -25.41 -17.07 -4.72
CA SER A 14 -25.99 -18.24 -4.05
C SER A 14 -25.11 -18.86 -2.96
N TYR A 15 -23.83 -18.50 -2.88
CA TYR A 15 -22.90 -19.05 -1.91
C TYR A 15 -22.22 -17.88 -1.19
N GLY A 16 -22.67 -17.55 0.02
CA GLY A 16 -22.29 -16.34 0.77
C GLY A 16 -20.79 -16.09 1.00
N ILE A 17 -19.89 -16.99 0.58
CA ILE A 17 -18.44 -16.79 0.56
C ILE A 17 -17.86 -17.45 -0.71
N ALA A 18 -17.07 -16.69 -1.48
CA ALA A 18 -16.32 -17.22 -2.62
C ALA A 18 -14.81 -17.14 -2.34
N ALA A 19 -14.15 -18.30 -2.24
CA ALA A 19 -12.69 -18.41 -2.15
C ALA A 19 -12.12 -18.81 -3.51
N ILE A 20 -11.38 -17.93 -4.16
CA ILE A 20 -10.81 -18.18 -5.49
C ILE A 20 -9.36 -18.65 -5.34
N SER A 21 -9.10 -19.93 -5.64
CA SER A 21 -7.78 -20.55 -5.63
C SER A 21 -7.57 -21.42 -6.89
N PRO A 22 -6.37 -21.42 -7.52
CA PRO A 22 -5.21 -20.61 -7.17
C PRO A 22 -5.37 -19.15 -7.63
N PHE A 23 -5.09 -18.20 -6.74
CA PHE A 23 -5.10 -16.78 -7.09
C PHE A 23 -3.97 -16.50 -8.09
N SER A 24 -4.34 -16.31 -9.35
CA SER A 24 -3.42 -15.89 -10.39
C SER A 24 -3.88 -14.56 -10.93
N HIS A 25 -2.96 -13.59 -11.01
CA HIS A 25 -3.11 -12.32 -11.73
C HIS A 25 -3.75 -12.49 -13.14
N ARG A 26 -3.67 -13.71 -13.71
CA ARG A 26 -4.20 -14.14 -15.01
C ARG A 26 -5.67 -13.80 -15.25
N LEU A 27 -6.51 -13.79 -14.22
CA LEU A 27 -7.95 -13.49 -14.34
C LEU A 27 -8.25 -12.02 -14.70
N ALA A 28 -7.25 -11.15 -14.76
CA ALA A 28 -7.43 -9.71 -14.91
C ALA A 28 -6.60 -9.08 -16.05
N PHE A 29 -6.12 -9.85 -17.03
CA PHE A 29 -5.22 -9.29 -18.06
C PHE A 29 -5.90 -8.62 -19.23
N ASN A 30 -7.06 -9.11 -19.67
CA ASN A 30 -7.61 -8.71 -20.95
C ASN A 30 -9.07 -8.27 -20.78
N ASN A 31 -9.45 -7.21 -21.50
CA ASN A 31 -10.81 -6.67 -21.63
C ASN A 31 -11.42 -5.97 -20.39
N LEU A 32 -10.61 -5.57 -19.40
CA LEU A 32 -11.09 -4.60 -18.40
C LEU A 32 -11.07 -3.18 -18.99
N SER A 33 -12.07 -2.37 -18.62
CA SER A 33 -12.13 -0.97 -19.06
C SER A 33 -10.90 -0.18 -18.60
N ALA A 34 -10.56 0.89 -19.33
CA ALA A 34 -9.44 1.77 -18.98
C ALA A 34 -9.58 2.33 -17.56
N GLU A 35 -10.79 2.70 -17.14
CA GLU A 35 -11.09 3.19 -15.78
C GLU A 35 -10.71 2.17 -14.70
N ILE A 36 -11.08 0.89 -14.91
CA ILE A 36 -10.72 -0.19 -13.99
C ILE A 36 -9.20 -0.35 -13.96
N GLN A 37 -8.54 -0.37 -15.12
CA GLN A 37 -7.07 -0.51 -15.19
C GLN A 37 -6.34 0.61 -14.44
N ARG A 38 -6.80 1.86 -14.58
CA ARG A 38 -6.30 3.04 -13.84
C ARG A 38 -6.45 2.86 -12.33
N LEU A 39 -7.62 2.40 -11.87
CA LEU A 39 -7.85 2.11 -10.45
C LEU A 39 -6.91 1.04 -9.92
N ARG A 40 -6.69 -0.06 -10.66
CA ARG A 40 -5.74 -1.10 -10.21
C ARG A 40 -4.36 -0.52 -10.03
N CYS A 41 -3.94 0.33 -10.97
CA CYS A 41 -2.66 0.96 -10.87
C CYS A 41 -2.52 1.85 -9.63
N LYS A 42 -3.51 2.72 -9.36
CA LYS A 42 -3.51 3.57 -8.15
C LYS A 42 -3.53 2.72 -6.87
N VAL A 43 -4.34 1.66 -6.82
CA VAL A 43 -4.39 0.76 -5.66
C VAL A 43 -3.04 0.07 -5.46
N ASN A 44 -2.45 -0.47 -6.53
CA ASN A 44 -1.22 -1.26 -6.44
C ASN A 44 0.01 -0.44 -6.02
N PHE A 45 0.11 0.81 -6.47
CA PHE A 45 1.31 1.61 -6.25
C PHE A 45 1.15 2.74 -5.23
N ARG A 46 -0.09 3.17 -4.89
CA ARG A 46 -0.34 4.20 -3.86
C ARG A 46 -1.09 3.71 -2.63
N ALA A 47 -2.09 2.83 -2.78
CA ALA A 47 -2.95 2.48 -1.65
C ALA A 47 -2.36 1.41 -0.72
N LEU A 48 -1.45 0.57 -1.22
CA LEU A 48 -0.80 -0.47 -0.41
C LEU A 48 0.31 0.17 0.45
N ALA A 49 0.04 0.30 1.75
CA ALA A 49 1.00 0.79 2.72
C ALA A 49 1.65 -0.37 3.51
N PHE A 50 2.93 -0.19 3.86
CA PHE A 50 3.61 -1.08 4.79
C PHE A 50 3.09 -0.87 6.23
N VAL A 51 3.12 -1.94 7.02
CA VAL A 51 2.82 -1.91 8.45
C VAL A 51 3.71 -0.88 9.18
N PRO A 52 3.22 -0.21 10.24
CA PRO A 52 3.90 0.95 10.84
C PRO A 52 5.37 0.72 11.20
N HIS A 53 5.71 -0.44 11.75
CA HIS A 53 7.07 -0.75 12.16
C HIS A 53 8.05 -0.98 11.00
N VAL A 54 7.57 -1.48 9.85
CA VAL A 54 8.39 -1.55 8.63
C VAL A 54 8.67 -0.16 8.09
N ARG A 55 7.67 0.74 8.12
CA ARG A 55 7.84 2.14 7.72
C ARG A 55 8.83 2.86 8.63
N ALA A 56 8.62 2.80 9.95
CA ALA A 56 9.48 3.46 10.92
C ALA A 56 10.95 3.02 10.80
N LEU A 57 11.21 1.71 10.70
CA LEU A 57 12.58 1.21 10.51
C LEU A 57 13.13 1.57 9.12
N GLY A 58 12.30 1.49 8.08
CA GLY A 58 12.68 1.89 6.73
C GLY A 58 13.07 3.37 6.64
N ASP A 59 12.28 4.25 7.26
CA ASP A 59 12.55 5.69 7.35
C ASP A 59 13.85 5.98 8.11
N ALA A 60 14.10 5.27 9.21
CA ALA A 60 15.36 5.38 9.95
C ALA A 60 16.57 4.99 9.08
N ILE A 61 16.49 3.86 8.36
CA ILE A 61 17.54 3.39 7.45
C ILE A 61 17.76 4.38 6.30
N VAL A 62 16.68 4.83 5.64
CA VAL A 62 16.75 5.85 4.58
C VAL A 62 17.35 7.14 5.13
N GLY A 63 16.96 7.55 6.34
CA GLY A 63 17.49 8.71 7.03
C GLY A 63 19.01 8.63 7.24
N ARG A 64 19.54 7.46 7.62
CA ARG A 64 20.99 7.22 7.78
C ARG A 64 21.72 7.17 6.44
N LEU A 65 21.07 6.65 5.39
CA LEU A 65 21.60 6.62 4.02
C LEU A 65 21.69 8.02 3.38
N ARG A 66 20.70 8.88 3.66
CA ARG A 66 20.66 10.27 3.17
C ARG A 66 21.53 11.22 4.00
N TYR A 67 21.62 10.97 5.31
CA TYR A 67 22.31 11.81 6.28
C TYR A 67 23.09 10.93 7.25
N PRO A 68 24.31 10.49 6.88
CA PRO A 68 25.13 9.71 7.78
C PRO A 68 25.58 10.59 8.96
N PRO A 69 25.57 10.06 10.19
CA PRO A 69 26.02 10.81 11.35
C PRO A 69 27.50 11.18 11.17
N LYS A 70 27.88 12.34 11.72
CA LYS A 70 29.30 12.65 11.90
C LYS A 70 29.88 11.63 12.89
N ALA A 71 31.17 11.33 12.77
CA ALA A 71 31.86 10.26 13.48
C ALA A 71 31.90 10.36 15.03
N ASP A 72 31.15 11.27 15.66
CA ASP A 72 31.34 11.65 17.06
C ASP A 72 30.06 11.91 17.87
N ASP A 73 28.88 11.42 17.46
CA ASP A 73 27.71 11.51 18.34
C ASP A 73 26.93 10.20 18.38
N GLY A 74 27.15 9.45 19.46
CA GLY A 74 26.65 8.10 19.71
C GLY A 74 25.15 8.02 20.04
N ASN A 75 24.32 8.94 19.55
CA ASN A 75 22.90 8.99 19.89
C ASN A 75 21.98 9.10 18.65
N TYR A 76 21.90 7.98 17.92
CA TYR A 76 21.15 7.80 16.66
C TYR A 76 19.64 8.12 16.71
N LEU A 77 19.03 8.23 17.90
CA LEU A 77 17.60 8.47 18.06
C LEU A 77 17.22 9.96 18.08
N ARG A 78 18.18 10.86 18.36
CA ARG A 78 17.92 12.30 18.57
C ARG A 78 18.06 13.15 17.30
N GLU A 79 18.83 12.70 16.31
CA GLU A 79 19.04 13.44 15.04
C GLU A 79 17.90 13.31 14.02
N VAL A 80 16.91 12.43 14.25
CA VAL A 80 15.77 12.27 13.34
C VAL A 80 14.76 13.42 13.49
N THR A 81 14.72 14.09 14.64
CA THR A 81 13.74 15.14 14.97
C THR A 81 14.16 16.56 14.57
N ASP A 82 15.45 16.83 14.36
CA ASP A 82 15.97 18.15 13.98
C ASP A 82 16.49 18.13 12.54
N ARG A 83 15.60 18.29 11.54
CA ARG A 83 16.01 18.34 10.13
C ARG A 83 15.39 19.50 9.38
N ASP A 84 15.92 20.69 9.64
CA ASP A 84 15.89 21.80 8.69
C ASP A 84 17.17 22.64 8.71
N ASN A 85 18.33 21.98 8.56
CA ASN A 85 19.63 22.66 8.48
C ASN A 85 20.44 22.20 7.26
N GLY A 86 20.07 22.72 6.08
CA GLY A 86 20.97 23.17 5.02
C GLY A 86 22.02 22.23 4.39
N LYS A 87 22.12 20.94 4.77
CA LYS A 87 23.05 19.98 4.15
C LYS A 87 22.35 19.18 3.06
N GLY A 88 22.85 19.30 1.83
CA GLY A 88 22.30 18.64 0.65
C GLY A 88 22.08 17.13 0.85
N THR A 89 20.93 16.65 0.39
CA THR A 89 20.51 15.25 0.50
C THR A 89 21.48 14.34 -0.27
N ARG A 90 22.14 13.40 0.42
CA ARG A 90 23.05 12.46 -0.26
C ARG A 90 22.27 11.46 -1.09
N LYS A 91 22.80 11.09 -2.26
CA LYS A 91 22.21 10.06 -3.12
C LYS A 91 22.74 8.67 -2.76
N PHE A 92 21.91 7.66 -2.95
CA PHE A 92 22.30 6.26 -2.77
C PHE A 92 21.64 5.35 -3.80
N VAL A 93 22.33 4.26 -4.11
CA VAL A 93 21.88 3.22 -5.04
C VAL A 93 21.42 2.02 -4.22
N VAL A 94 20.29 1.42 -4.58
CA VAL A 94 19.90 0.12 -4.03
C VAL A 94 20.23 -0.97 -5.04
N LEU A 95 21.05 -1.92 -4.61
CA LEU A 95 21.31 -3.16 -5.30
C LEU A 95 20.48 -4.28 -4.67
N HIS A 96 19.49 -4.77 -5.40
CA HIS A 96 18.77 -5.98 -5.04
C HIS A 96 19.52 -7.21 -5.55
N LEU A 97 20.20 -7.90 -4.64
CA LEU A 97 21.03 -9.06 -4.93
C LEU A 97 20.30 -10.34 -4.51
N ARG A 98 19.44 -10.84 -5.40
CA ARG A 98 18.81 -12.15 -5.26
C ARG A 98 19.74 -13.21 -5.87
N PHE A 99 20.78 -13.52 -5.10
CA PHE A 99 21.77 -14.56 -5.35
C PHE A 99 21.85 -15.52 -4.14
N ASP A 100 20.69 -15.99 -3.69
CA ASP A 100 20.57 -16.99 -2.64
C ASP A 100 20.69 -18.42 -3.21
N LYS A 101 20.86 -19.42 -2.33
CA LYS A 101 21.07 -20.81 -2.75
C LYS A 101 19.91 -21.38 -3.57
N ASP A 102 18.69 -20.95 -3.29
CA ASP A 102 17.49 -21.36 -4.01
C ASP A 102 17.54 -20.84 -5.46
N MET A 103 17.80 -19.54 -5.61
CA MET A 103 17.97 -18.91 -6.92
C MET A 103 19.13 -19.51 -7.72
N ALA A 104 20.30 -19.68 -7.10
CA ALA A 104 21.49 -20.26 -7.74
C ALA A 104 21.24 -21.72 -8.17
N ALA A 105 20.54 -22.51 -7.36
CA ALA A 105 20.19 -23.87 -7.72
C ALA A 105 19.17 -23.92 -8.85
N HIS A 106 18.09 -23.13 -8.77
CA HIS A 106 17.01 -23.10 -9.75
C HIS A 106 17.46 -22.61 -11.13
N SER A 107 18.43 -21.70 -11.20
CA SER A 107 18.94 -21.20 -12.49
C SER A 107 19.61 -22.28 -13.33
N ALA A 108 20.18 -23.30 -12.68
CA ALA A 108 21.02 -24.35 -13.26
C ALA A 108 22.33 -23.87 -13.92
N CYS A 109 22.71 -22.61 -13.70
CA CYS A 109 23.92 -22.02 -14.27
C CYS A 109 25.19 -22.43 -13.51
N ASP A 110 26.32 -22.25 -14.17
CA ASP A 110 27.67 -22.29 -13.61
C ASP A 110 28.09 -20.90 -13.13
N PHE A 111 28.54 -20.84 -11.88
CA PHE A 111 29.00 -19.61 -11.23
C PHE A 111 30.51 -19.66 -10.93
N GLY A 112 31.24 -20.62 -11.49
CA GLY A 112 32.70 -20.68 -11.40
C GLY A 112 33.24 -21.36 -10.14
N GLY A 113 32.41 -21.96 -9.29
CA GLY A 113 32.85 -22.75 -8.12
C GLY A 113 33.27 -24.19 -8.45
N GLY A 114 33.42 -24.52 -9.73
CA GLY A 114 33.93 -25.81 -10.20
C GLY A 114 33.00 -26.99 -9.93
N LYS A 115 33.57 -28.21 -9.95
CA LYS A 115 32.80 -29.47 -9.84
C LYS A 115 32.05 -29.57 -8.51
N ALA A 116 32.65 -29.08 -7.42
CA ALA A 116 32.04 -29.12 -6.09
C ALA A 116 30.76 -28.28 -6.02
N GLU A 117 30.78 -27.05 -6.54
CA GLU A 117 29.59 -26.18 -6.58
C GLU A 117 28.49 -26.79 -7.46
N LYS A 118 28.85 -27.30 -8.64
CA LYS A 118 27.91 -27.98 -9.56
C LYS A 118 27.18 -29.14 -8.89
N ILE A 119 27.91 -30.02 -8.20
CA ILE A 119 27.33 -31.17 -7.48
C ILE A 119 26.44 -30.70 -6.33
N ALA A 120 26.90 -29.71 -5.55
CA ALA A 120 26.13 -29.20 -4.41
C ALA A 120 24.80 -28.57 -4.84
N LEU A 121 24.79 -27.78 -5.91
CA LEU A 121 23.57 -27.18 -6.46
C LEU A 121 22.68 -28.23 -7.13
N ALA A 122 23.24 -29.23 -7.81
CA ALA A 122 22.47 -30.35 -8.36
C ALA A 122 21.76 -31.17 -7.28
N LYS A 123 22.46 -31.49 -6.19
CA LYS A 123 21.87 -32.18 -5.03
C LYS A 123 20.76 -31.36 -4.40
N TYR A 124 20.97 -30.06 -4.22
CA TYR A 124 19.93 -29.16 -3.68
C TYR A 124 18.70 -29.09 -4.60
N ARG A 125 18.90 -29.01 -5.93
CA ARG A 125 17.81 -29.07 -6.90
C ARG A 125 16.97 -30.33 -6.76
N GLN A 126 17.63 -31.48 -6.60
CA GLN A 126 16.97 -32.75 -6.42
C GLN A 126 16.13 -32.78 -5.13
N THR A 127 16.63 -32.21 -4.04
CA THR A 127 15.90 -32.15 -2.75
C THR A 127 14.66 -31.27 -2.83
N ILE A 128 14.74 -30.08 -3.43
CA ILE A 128 13.64 -29.11 -3.39
C ILE A 128 12.62 -29.33 -4.52
N TRP A 129 13.05 -29.65 -5.73
CA TRP A 129 12.18 -29.74 -6.91
C TRP A 129 12.10 -31.14 -7.52
N GLN A 130 12.73 -32.16 -6.92
CA GLN A 130 12.70 -33.54 -7.40
C GLN A 130 13.10 -33.68 -8.88
N GLY A 131 14.05 -32.85 -9.32
CA GLY A 131 14.54 -32.84 -10.71
C GLY A 131 13.65 -32.10 -11.72
N ARG A 132 12.56 -31.45 -11.30
CA ARG A 132 11.60 -30.76 -12.20
C ARG A 132 12.02 -29.36 -12.65
N VAL A 133 13.30 -29.03 -12.54
CA VAL A 133 13.83 -27.70 -12.92
C VAL A 133 14.10 -27.69 -14.42
N VAL A 134 13.21 -27.09 -15.21
CA VAL A 134 13.32 -27.04 -16.69
C VAL A 134 14.67 -26.48 -17.16
N ASN A 135 15.25 -25.52 -16.43
CA ASN A 135 16.53 -24.93 -16.78
C ASN A 135 17.67 -25.96 -16.87
N SER A 136 17.60 -27.09 -16.16
CA SER A 136 18.68 -28.09 -16.19
C SER A 136 18.79 -28.85 -17.52
N GLN A 137 17.88 -28.62 -18.46
CA GLN A 137 17.90 -29.17 -19.81
C GLN A 137 18.79 -28.37 -20.77
N PHE A 138 19.17 -27.15 -20.39
CA PHE A 138 19.99 -26.24 -21.20
C PHE A 138 21.44 -26.27 -20.73
N THR A 139 22.36 -26.00 -21.65
CA THR A 139 23.76 -25.75 -21.32
C THR A 139 23.92 -24.40 -20.61
N ASP A 140 25.02 -24.23 -19.88
CA ASP A 140 25.32 -22.95 -19.21
C ASP A 140 25.41 -21.79 -20.21
N GLU A 141 26.05 -22.03 -21.36
CA GLU A 141 26.18 -21.05 -22.42
C GLU A 141 24.82 -20.59 -22.96
N GLU A 142 23.89 -21.51 -23.22
CA GLU A 142 22.52 -21.17 -23.64
C GLU A 142 21.80 -20.37 -22.57
N LEU A 143 21.92 -20.75 -21.30
CA LEU A 143 21.27 -20.04 -20.19
C LEU A 143 21.82 -18.61 -20.05
N ARG A 144 23.14 -18.43 -20.15
CA ARG A 144 23.79 -17.10 -20.10
C ARG A 144 23.43 -16.24 -21.30
N ASN A 145 23.49 -16.79 -22.51
CA ASN A 145 23.15 -16.08 -23.74
C ASN A 145 21.66 -15.67 -23.79
N GLN A 146 20.77 -16.42 -23.14
CA GLN A 146 19.36 -16.07 -22.99
C GLN A 146 19.09 -15.13 -21.79
N GLY A 147 20.11 -14.79 -20.99
CA GLY A 147 19.98 -13.96 -19.79
C GLY A 147 19.16 -14.61 -18.68
N ARG A 148 19.17 -15.95 -18.60
CA ARG A 148 18.42 -16.75 -17.59
C ARG A 148 19.21 -16.98 -16.31
N CYS A 149 20.53 -16.73 -16.33
CA CYS A 149 21.37 -16.79 -15.15
C CYS A 149 21.26 -15.49 -14.34
N PRO A 150 21.12 -15.55 -13.00
CA PRO A 150 21.31 -14.38 -12.15
C PRO A 150 22.77 -13.92 -12.22
N LEU A 151 23.03 -12.61 -12.10
CA LEU A 151 24.40 -12.10 -11.97
C LEU A 151 24.97 -12.47 -10.61
N THR A 152 26.23 -12.89 -10.57
CA THR A 152 26.97 -13.03 -9.33
C THR A 152 27.31 -11.66 -8.72
N PRO A 153 27.71 -11.58 -7.44
CA PRO A 153 28.13 -10.31 -6.83
C PRO A 153 29.29 -9.64 -7.59
N GLU A 154 30.22 -10.42 -8.14
CA GLU A 154 31.33 -9.93 -8.94
C GLU A 154 30.85 -9.35 -10.28
N GLU A 155 29.99 -10.07 -11.00
CA GLU A 155 29.44 -9.66 -12.30
C GLU A 155 28.60 -8.38 -12.19
N ILE A 156 27.75 -8.26 -11.16
CA ILE A 156 26.98 -7.03 -10.95
C ILE A 156 27.88 -5.86 -10.52
N GLY A 157 28.97 -6.13 -9.81
CA GLY A 157 29.98 -5.14 -9.47
C GLY A 157 30.65 -4.56 -10.71
N LEU A 158 31.08 -5.42 -11.64
CA LEU A 158 31.66 -5.00 -12.93
C LEU A 158 30.66 -4.22 -13.78
N LEU A 159 29.39 -4.63 -13.80
CA LEU A 159 28.33 -3.86 -14.48
C LEU A 159 28.21 -2.45 -13.90
N LEU A 160 28.15 -2.31 -12.57
CA LEU A 160 28.05 -1.01 -11.93
C LEU A 160 29.28 -0.14 -12.25
N ALA A 161 30.48 -0.69 -12.14
CA ALA A 161 31.71 0.03 -12.49
C ALA A 161 31.71 0.50 -13.95
N ALA A 162 31.32 -0.36 -14.89
CA ALA A 162 31.22 0.00 -16.30
C ALA A 162 30.15 1.09 -16.59
N LEU A 163 29.07 1.12 -15.80
CA LEU A 163 28.05 2.17 -15.87
C LEU A 163 28.47 3.50 -15.21
N GLY A 164 29.69 3.59 -14.68
CA GLY A 164 30.27 4.80 -14.11
C GLY A 164 30.03 4.98 -12.61
N PHE A 165 29.60 3.93 -11.90
CA PHE A 165 29.61 3.94 -10.43
C PHE A 165 31.01 3.62 -9.93
N ASP A 166 31.44 4.30 -8.88
CA ASP A 166 32.80 4.19 -8.32
C ASP A 166 32.78 3.93 -6.81
N ASN A 167 33.96 3.93 -6.20
CA ASN A 167 34.14 3.69 -4.77
C ASN A 167 33.51 4.77 -3.85
N SER A 168 33.11 5.92 -4.40
CA SER A 168 32.38 6.97 -3.68
C SER A 168 30.87 6.74 -3.67
N THR A 169 30.39 5.78 -4.47
CA THR A 169 28.98 5.44 -4.57
C THR A 169 28.50 4.74 -3.30
N ARG A 170 27.56 5.37 -2.59
CA ARG A 170 26.87 4.74 -1.46
C ARG A 170 25.85 3.73 -1.95
N LEU A 171 25.98 2.49 -1.51
CA LEU A 171 25.19 1.37 -2.00
C LEU A 171 24.48 0.68 -0.85
N TYR A 172 23.16 0.52 -0.95
CA TYR A 172 22.39 -0.29 -0.03
C TYR A 172 22.15 -1.68 -0.65
N LEU A 173 22.63 -2.71 0.04
CA LEU A 173 22.50 -4.10 -0.39
C LEU A 173 21.17 -4.69 0.13
N ALA A 174 20.18 -4.73 -0.75
CA ALA A 174 18.92 -5.42 -0.54
C ALA A 174 19.09 -6.92 -0.85
N SER A 175 19.51 -7.70 0.15
CA SER A 175 19.71 -9.14 0.00
C SER A 175 19.29 -9.94 1.24
N HIS A 176 19.07 -11.23 1.02
CA HIS A 176 18.99 -12.22 2.09
C HIS A 176 20.38 -12.87 2.28
N LYS A 177 20.45 -14.18 2.53
CA LYS A 177 21.69 -14.94 2.58
C LYS A 177 22.25 -15.14 1.17
N VAL A 178 23.27 -14.36 0.83
CA VAL A 178 24.01 -14.51 -0.43
C VAL A 178 24.74 -15.87 -0.44
N TYR A 179 24.55 -16.64 -1.50
CA TYR A 179 25.21 -17.91 -1.72
C TYR A 179 26.72 -17.69 -1.88
N GLY A 180 27.52 -18.50 -1.18
CA GLY A 180 28.98 -18.30 -1.07
C GLY A 180 29.41 -17.26 -0.03
N GLY A 181 28.48 -16.47 0.54
CA GLY A 181 28.76 -15.55 1.64
C GLY A 181 29.81 -14.48 1.30
N GLU A 182 30.65 -14.14 2.28
CA GLU A 182 31.67 -13.09 2.13
C GLU A 182 32.73 -13.41 1.06
N ALA A 183 32.99 -14.69 0.77
CA ALA A 183 33.91 -15.05 -0.33
C ALA A 183 33.46 -14.46 -1.67
N ARG A 184 32.15 -14.47 -1.95
CA ARG A 184 31.55 -13.87 -3.16
C ARG A 184 31.33 -12.36 -3.02
N LEU A 185 31.01 -11.87 -1.82
CA LEU A 185 30.75 -10.44 -1.60
C LEU A 185 32.01 -9.58 -1.53
N SER A 186 33.17 -10.17 -1.25
CA SER A 186 34.44 -9.47 -1.05
C SER A 186 34.80 -8.56 -2.23
N ALA A 187 34.71 -9.05 -3.47
CA ALA A 187 34.99 -8.26 -4.66
C ALA A 187 34.04 -7.07 -4.81
N LEU A 188 32.74 -7.27 -4.52
CA LEU A 188 31.75 -6.20 -4.57
C LEU A 188 32.01 -5.14 -3.49
N ARG A 189 32.38 -5.55 -2.27
CA ARG A 189 32.79 -4.63 -1.19
C ARG A 189 34.05 -3.85 -1.55
N ASN A 190 35.02 -4.47 -2.21
CA ASN A 190 36.25 -3.78 -2.63
C ASN A 190 35.97 -2.70 -3.68
N LEU A 191 35.04 -2.96 -4.62
CA LEU A 191 34.61 -1.96 -5.61
C LEU A 191 33.76 -0.85 -4.97
N PHE A 192 32.92 -1.20 -4.01
CA PHE A 192 31.97 -0.29 -3.35
C PHE A 192 32.13 -0.36 -1.82
N PRO A 193 33.14 0.31 -1.24
CA PRO A 193 33.44 0.24 0.19
C PRO A 193 32.36 0.89 1.06
N LEU A 194 31.56 1.81 0.50
CA LEU A 194 30.39 2.41 1.16
C LEU A 194 29.12 1.56 0.99
N MET A 195 29.27 0.25 0.78
CA MET A 195 28.16 -0.69 0.72
C MET A 195 27.70 -1.08 2.13
N GLU A 196 26.44 -0.80 2.41
CA GLU A 196 25.79 -1.05 3.68
C GLU A 196 24.53 -1.90 3.47
N ASP A 197 24.06 -2.56 4.53
CA ASP A 197 22.80 -3.29 4.56
C ASP A 197 21.97 -2.94 5.82
N LYS A 198 20.74 -3.45 5.89
CA LYS A 198 19.87 -3.30 7.06
C LYS A 198 20.50 -3.71 8.39
N LYS A 199 21.45 -4.65 8.41
CA LYS A 199 22.09 -5.11 9.66
C LYS A 199 23.16 -4.11 10.11
N SER A 200 23.90 -3.54 9.18
CA SER A 200 24.87 -2.48 9.46
C SER A 200 24.22 -1.14 9.80
N LEU A 201 23.04 -0.86 9.26
CA LEU A 201 22.34 0.42 9.41
C LEU A 201 21.30 0.44 10.55
N ALA A 202 21.05 -0.69 11.21
CA ALA A 202 20.09 -0.77 12.30
C ALA A 202 20.52 -1.80 13.37
N SER A 203 20.37 -1.39 14.62
CA SER A 203 20.66 -2.20 15.80
C SER A 203 19.78 -3.46 15.88
N SER A 204 20.13 -4.39 16.77
CA SER A 204 19.31 -5.59 16.96
C SER A 204 17.96 -5.28 17.61
N GLU A 205 17.92 -4.23 18.42
CA GLU A 205 16.78 -3.69 19.16
C GLU A 205 15.77 -3.07 18.19
N GLU A 206 16.23 -2.22 17.27
CA GLU A 206 15.38 -1.64 16.21
C GLU A 206 14.80 -2.71 15.28
N ARG A 207 15.53 -3.81 15.08
CA ARG A 207 15.11 -4.92 14.22
C ARG A 207 14.23 -5.94 14.95
N VAL A 208 13.91 -5.77 16.23
CA VAL A 208 13.20 -6.78 17.05
C VAL A 208 11.88 -7.23 16.43
N GLN A 209 11.09 -6.29 15.89
CA GLN A 209 9.74 -6.59 15.37
C GLN A 209 9.76 -7.35 14.03
N ILE A 210 10.87 -7.30 13.30
CA ILE A 210 11.05 -7.97 12.01
C ILE A 210 11.98 -9.20 12.08
N LYS A 211 12.69 -9.39 13.20
CA LYS A 211 13.67 -10.47 13.37
C LYS A 211 12.99 -11.83 13.20
N GLY A 212 13.63 -12.72 12.45
CA GLY A 212 13.11 -14.07 12.18
C GLY A 212 11.96 -14.14 11.17
N LYS A 213 11.44 -13.00 10.69
CA LYS A 213 10.30 -12.95 9.76
C LYS A 213 10.79 -12.54 8.37
N ALA A 214 11.03 -13.52 7.50
CA ALA A 214 11.59 -13.30 6.16
C ALA A 214 10.78 -12.29 5.32
N SER A 215 9.45 -12.32 5.41
CA SER A 215 8.55 -11.38 4.74
C SER A 215 8.73 -9.93 5.21
N LEU A 216 8.90 -9.71 6.52
CA LEU A 216 9.12 -8.37 7.08
C LEU A 216 10.52 -7.84 6.79
N LEU A 217 11.53 -8.72 6.80
CA LEU A 217 12.89 -8.35 6.39
C LEU A 217 12.92 -7.90 4.92
N ALA A 218 12.26 -8.65 4.03
CA ALA A 218 12.13 -8.27 2.63
C ALA A 218 11.27 -7.00 2.44
N ALA A 219 10.26 -6.79 3.29
CA ALA A 219 9.44 -5.59 3.27
C ALA A 219 10.24 -4.32 3.59
N VAL A 220 11.19 -4.38 4.54
CA VAL A 220 12.10 -3.26 4.81
C VAL A 220 13.03 -3.00 3.63
N ASP A 221 13.62 -4.04 3.04
CA ASP A 221 14.45 -3.88 1.83
C ASP A 221 13.66 -3.27 0.67
N TYR A 222 12.39 -3.67 0.51
CA TYR A 222 11.47 -3.09 -0.48
C TYR A 222 11.20 -1.62 -0.19
N TYR A 223 10.91 -1.26 1.06
CA TYR A 223 10.66 0.12 1.46
C TYR A 223 11.88 1.02 1.18
N VAL A 224 13.09 0.59 1.54
CA VAL A 224 14.33 1.32 1.25
C VAL A 224 14.55 1.44 -0.27
N SER A 225 14.23 0.39 -1.03
CA SER A 225 14.29 0.39 -2.51
C SER A 225 13.35 1.40 -3.17
N MET A 226 12.19 1.68 -2.57
CA MET A 226 11.26 2.70 -3.07
C MET A 226 11.82 4.11 -2.92
N HIS A 227 12.62 4.36 -1.89
CA HIS A 227 13.14 5.69 -1.53
C HIS A 227 14.57 5.97 -2.06
N SER A 228 15.14 5.06 -2.86
CA SER A 228 16.46 5.23 -3.46
C SER A 228 16.45 6.05 -4.76
N ASP A 229 17.57 6.68 -5.09
CA ASP A 229 17.71 7.42 -6.35
C ASP A 229 17.79 6.48 -7.55
N ILE A 230 18.48 5.36 -7.36
CA ILE A 230 18.64 4.32 -8.38
C ILE A 230 18.34 2.97 -7.75
N PHE A 231 17.60 2.14 -8.48
CA PHE A 231 17.40 0.73 -8.16
C PHE A 231 17.96 -0.13 -9.30
N ILE A 232 18.68 -1.19 -8.95
CA ILE A 232 19.18 -2.21 -9.87
C ILE A 232 19.00 -3.59 -9.22
N SER A 233 18.76 -4.62 -10.03
CA SER A 233 18.59 -5.99 -9.53
C SER A 233 19.49 -6.94 -10.30
N ALA A 234 20.20 -7.80 -9.59
CA ALA A 234 21.09 -8.82 -10.17
C ALA A 234 20.33 -9.97 -10.86
N SER A 235 19.02 -10.08 -10.62
CA SER A 235 18.17 -11.06 -11.30
C SER A 235 16.72 -10.58 -11.42
N PRO A 236 15.98 -11.05 -12.44
CA PRO A 236 14.54 -10.85 -12.50
C PRO A 236 13.83 -11.72 -11.45
N GLY A 237 12.78 -11.19 -10.85
CA GLY A 237 12.04 -11.86 -9.77
C GLY A 237 10.86 -11.02 -9.29
N ASN A 238 10.16 -11.48 -8.25
CA ASN A 238 8.95 -10.82 -7.76
C ASN A 238 9.23 -9.38 -7.27
N MET A 239 10.24 -9.22 -6.41
CA MET A 239 10.63 -7.89 -5.93
C MET A 239 11.11 -7.01 -7.08
N HIS A 240 11.96 -7.51 -7.98
CA HIS A 240 12.38 -6.77 -9.18
C HIS A 240 11.17 -6.28 -9.99
N ASN A 241 10.23 -7.17 -10.31
CA ASN A 241 9.07 -6.85 -11.14
C ASN A 241 8.18 -5.80 -10.48
N ALA A 242 7.90 -5.95 -9.19
CA ALA A 242 7.07 -4.99 -8.45
C ALA A 242 7.78 -3.64 -8.29
N MET A 243 9.08 -3.63 -7.98
CA MET A 243 9.89 -2.40 -7.87
C MET A 243 10.00 -1.67 -9.19
N VAL A 244 10.21 -2.39 -10.30
CA VAL A 244 10.23 -1.83 -11.64
C VAL A 244 8.90 -1.12 -11.95
N GLY A 245 7.76 -1.77 -11.67
CA GLY A 245 6.45 -1.15 -11.87
C GLY A 245 6.25 0.08 -10.99
N HIS A 246 6.55 -0.03 -9.70
CA HIS A 246 6.39 1.07 -8.75
C HIS A 246 7.28 2.28 -9.09
N ARG A 247 8.54 2.04 -9.44
CA ARG A 247 9.47 3.12 -9.81
C ARG A 247 9.11 3.73 -11.17
N THR A 248 8.62 2.94 -12.12
CA THR A 248 8.02 3.51 -13.35
C THR A 248 6.79 4.36 -13.02
N PHE A 249 5.98 3.98 -12.03
CA PHE A 249 4.85 4.80 -11.58
C PHE A 249 5.29 6.15 -11.03
N GLU A 250 6.29 6.18 -10.15
CA GLU A 250 6.83 7.39 -9.52
C GLU A 250 7.87 8.16 -10.37
N ASN A 251 8.11 7.74 -11.62
CA ASN A 251 9.10 8.35 -12.52
C ASN A 251 10.56 8.23 -12.04
N LEU A 252 10.87 7.18 -11.29
CA LEU A 252 12.17 6.99 -10.66
C LEU A 252 13.08 6.10 -11.52
N LYS A 253 14.38 6.44 -11.51
CA LYS A 253 15.42 5.73 -12.26
C LYS A 253 15.54 4.28 -11.79
N THR A 254 15.46 3.35 -12.74
CA THR A 254 15.65 1.92 -12.50
C THR A 254 16.51 1.35 -13.61
N ILE A 255 17.70 0.86 -13.25
CA ILE A 255 18.61 0.23 -14.21
C ILE A 255 18.17 -1.23 -14.38
N ARG A 256 17.88 -1.62 -15.62
CA ARG A 256 17.55 -3.01 -15.95
C ARG A 256 18.76 -3.64 -16.65
N PRO A 257 19.54 -4.52 -15.99
CA PRO A 257 20.66 -5.18 -16.64
C PRO A 257 20.24 -5.87 -17.95
N ASN A 258 21.07 -5.75 -18.99
CA ASN A 258 20.94 -6.51 -20.21
C ASN A 258 21.62 -7.87 -20.02
N MET A 259 20.93 -8.78 -19.34
CA MET A 259 21.47 -10.07 -18.88
C MET A 259 22.02 -10.93 -20.03
N ALA A 260 21.35 -10.94 -21.18
CA ALA A 260 21.78 -11.69 -22.36
C ALA A 260 23.11 -11.14 -22.93
N LEU A 261 23.21 -9.82 -23.06
CA LEU A 261 24.45 -9.17 -23.47
C LEU A 261 25.58 -9.45 -22.46
N LEU A 262 25.29 -9.28 -21.17
CA LEU A 262 26.29 -9.52 -20.13
C LEU A 262 26.78 -10.97 -20.14
N GLY A 263 25.90 -11.94 -20.38
CA GLY A 263 26.28 -13.34 -20.56
C GLY A 263 27.29 -13.55 -21.69
N GLN A 264 27.13 -12.85 -22.82
CA GLN A 264 28.07 -12.89 -23.95
C GLN A 264 29.39 -12.20 -23.59
N LEU A 265 29.33 -11.02 -22.95
CA LEU A 265 30.53 -10.26 -22.57
C LEU A 265 31.39 -11.01 -21.55
N PHE A 266 30.79 -11.61 -20.53
CA PHE A 266 31.54 -12.37 -19.52
C PHE A 266 32.10 -13.69 -20.03
N SER A 267 31.51 -14.26 -21.10
CA SER A 267 32.05 -15.45 -21.76
C SER A 267 33.28 -15.14 -22.60
N ASN A 268 33.46 -13.88 -23.03
CA ASN A 268 34.61 -13.45 -23.83
C ASN A 268 35.83 -13.15 -22.95
N LYS A 269 36.77 -14.09 -22.91
CA LYS A 269 38.01 -13.99 -22.11
C LYS A 269 39.07 -13.05 -22.69
N SER A 270 38.91 -12.60 -23.92
CA SER A 270 39.87 -11.73 -24.62
C SER A 270 39.51 -10.25 -24.53
N LEU A 271 38.38 -9.92 -23.90
CA LEU A 271 37.84 -8.57 -23.86
C LEU A 271 38.63 -7.66 -22.91
N THR A 272 39.07 -6.50 -23.39
CA THR A 272 39.70 -5.48 -22.55
C THR A 272 38.66 -4.67 -21.78
N TRP A 273 39.06 -3.99 -20.70
CA TRP A 273 38.14 -3.16 -19.92
C TRP A 273 37.47 -2.04 -20.73
N PRO A 274 38.16 -1.25 -21.57
CA PRO A 274 37.51 -0.24 -22.40
C PRO A 274 36.46 -0.81 -23.35
N GLU A 275 36.73 -1.95 -23.98
CA GLU A 275 35.78 -2.64 -24.85
C GLU A 275 34.55 -3.14 -24.07
N PHE A 276 34.77 -3.74 -22.89
CA PHE A 276 33.70 -4.13 -21.99
C PHE A 276 32.82 -2.95 -21.59
N GLN A 277 33.44 -1.86 -21.14
CA GLN A 277 32.75 -0.67 -20.70
C GLN A 277 31.91 -0.06 -21.84
N GLN A 278 32.49 0.07 -23.03
CA GLN A 278 31.78 0.59 -24.20
C GLN A 278 30.58 -0.29 -24.58
N ALA A 279 30.75 -1.60 -24.60
CA ALA A 279 29.66 -2.54 -24.89
C ALA A 279 28.55 -2.48 -23.84
N VAL A 280 28.91 -2.37 -22.55
CA VAL A 280 27.94 -2.19 -21.46
C VAL A 280 27.16 -0.88 -21.63
N LEU A 281 27.83 0.24 -21.86
CA LEU A 281 27.18 1.55 -22.05
C LEU A 281 26.24 1.52 -23.25
N ALA A 282 26.69 0.99 -24.39
CA ALA A 282 25.86 0.85 -25.59
C ALA A 282 24.65 -0.05 -25.35
N GLY A 283 24.86 -1.21 -24.73
CA GLY A 283 23.82 -2.21 -24.46
C GLY A 283 22.81 -1.85 -23.38
N HIS A 284 23.08 -0.79 -22.60
CA HIS A 284 22.20 -0.27 -21.56
C HIS A 284 21.53 1.06 -21.90
N LYS A 285 21.82 1.66 -23.07
CA LYS A 285 21.06 2.80 -23.59
C LYS A 285 19.56 2.45 -23.64
N GLY A 286 18.72 3.30 -23.04
CA GLY A 286 17.28 3.01 -22.97
C GLY A 286 16.85 2.03 -21.87
N ARG A 287 17.73 1.70 -20.91
CA ARG A 287 17.47 0.75 -19.80
C ARG A 287 17.66 1.37 -18.42
N HIS A 288 17.51 2.69 -18.30
CA HIS A 288 17.70 3.50 -17.09
C HIS A 288 16.39 4.01 -16.49
N GLY A 289 15.23 3.46 -16.88
CA GLY A 289 13.93 3.79 -16.27
C GLY A 289 12.94 4.43 -17.24
N GLU A 290 13.27 4.41 -18.53
CA GLU A 290 12.41 4.82 -19.62
C GLU A 290 11.08 4.05 -19.57
N ILE A 291 10.00 4.77 -19.87
CA ILE A 291 8.65 4.21 -19.85
C ILE A 291 8.51 3.22 -21.01
N ARG A 292 8.10 2.00 -20.70
CA ARG A 292 7.83 0.94 -21.68
C ARG A 292 6.35 0.64 -21.71
N LEU A 293 5.75 0.73 -22.89
CA LEU A 293 4.36 0.33 -23.10
C LEU A 293 4.21 -1.17 -22.86
N ARG A 294 3.20 -1.53 -22.07
CA ARG A 294 2.82 -2.91 -21.78
C ARG A 294 2.37 -3.60 -23.05
N LYS A 295 2.99 -4.73 -23.38
CA LYS A 295 2.56 -5.63 -24.46
C LYS A 295 1.39 -6.51 -23.99
N PRO A 296 0.60 -7.09 -24.92
CA PRO A 296 -0.45 -8.06 -24.57
C PRO A 296 0.08 -9.17 -23.66
N LYS A 297 -0.73 -9.60 -22.69
CA LYS A 297 -0.40 -10.65 -21.69
C LYS A 297 0.72 -10.29 -20.69
N GLN A 298 1.32 -9.09 -20.76
CA GLN A 298 2.29 -8.66 -19.77
C GLN A 298 1.62 -8.13 -18.49
N SER A 299 2.31 -8.32 -17.36
CA SER A 299 1.85 -7.88 -16.05
C SER A 299 1.73 -6.35 -15.93
N LEU A 300 0.56 -5.84 -15.53
CA LEU A 300 0.39 -4.43 -15.12
C LEU A 300 1.35 -4.06 -13.98
N TYR A 301 1.63 -5.01 -13.08
CA TYR A 301 2.52 -4.79 -11.93
C TYR A 301 3.98 -4.58 -12.32
N THR A 302 4.37 -4.97 -13.54
CA THR A 302 5.74 -4.80 -14.07
C THR A 302 5.81 -3.72 -15.15
N TYR A 303 4.77 -3.63 -15.97
CA TYR A 303 4.66 -2.69 -17.10
C TYR A 303 3.36 -1.92 -16.96
N PRO A 304 3.37 -0.82 -16.22
CA PRO A 304 2.13 -0.15 -15.88
C PRO A 304 1.66 0.92 -16.91
N ALA A 305 2.46 1.25 -17.92
CA ALA A 305 2.06 2.14 -19.02
C ALA A 305 1.31 1.39 -20.15
N PRO A 306 0.35 2.01 -20.87
CA PRO A 306 -0.02 3.43 -20.82
C PRO A 306 -1.03 3.80 -19.74
N ASP A 307 -1.60 2.82 -19.02
CA ASP A 307 -2.65 3.07 -18.01
C ASP A 307 -2.23 4.15 -16.99
N LEU A 308 -0.93 4.30 -16.76
CA LEU A 308 -0.34 5.30 -15.86
C LEU A 308 0.01 6.66 -16.42
N THR A 309 0.34 6.79 -17.71
CA THR A 309 0.75 8.10 -18.26
C THR A 309 -0.40 9.10 -18.19
N VAL A 310 -1.64 8.59 -18.10
CA VAL A 310 -2.86 9.39 -17.90
C VAL A 310 -3.16 9.67 -16.41
N VAL A 311 -2.83 8.75 -15.49
CA VAL A 311 -3.19 8.88 -14.05
C VAL A 311 -2.35 9.91 -13.30
N ARG A 312 -1.13 10.22 -13.75
CA ARG A 312 -0.32 11.31 -13.14
C ARG A 312 -0.99 12.67 -13.30
N ASN A 313 -1.76 12.87 -14.36
CA ASN A 313 -2.53 14.09 -14.62
C ASN A 313 -3.94 13.94 -14.05
N SER A 314 -4.06 13.96 -12.72
CA SER A 314 -5.30 14.32 -11.99
C SER A 314 -6.64 13.74 -12.49
N GLU A 315 -6.66 12.55 -13.09
CA GLU A 315 -7.93 11.93 -13.42
C GLU A 315 -8.52 11.32 -12.16
N VAL A 316 -9.63 11.92 -11.72
CA VAL A 316 -10.49 11.36 -10.70
C VAL A 316 -11.00 10.02 -11.20
N ILE A 317 -10.70 8.94 -10.47
CA ILE A 317 -11.27 7.63 -10.76
C ILE A 317 -12.77 7.73 -10.49
N ARG A 318 -13.58 7.69 -11.55
CA ARG A 318 -15.03 7.73 -11.46
C ARG A 318 -15.55 6.31 -11.31
N LEU A 319 -15.98 5.94 -10.12
CA LEU A 319 -16.72 4.70 -9.89
C LEU A 319 -18.22 4.94 -10.12
N TRP A 320 -18.58 5.44 -11.30
CA TRP A 320 -19.94 5.89 -11.61
C TRP A 320 -21.00 4.78 -11.52
N ARG A 321 -20.62 3.50 -11.64
CA ARG A 321 -21.53 2.35 -11.49
C ARG A 321 -21.62 1.82 -10.04
N LEU A 322 -20.86 2.39 -9.10
CA LEU A 322 -20.87 1.95 -7.72
C LEU A 322 -22.21 2.29 -7.06
N GLN A 323 -22.93 1.28 -6.58
CA GLN A 323 -24.21 1.44 -5.89
C GLN A 323 -24.10 1.16 -4.39
N PHE A 324 -23.28 0.20 -4.00
CA PHE A 324 -23.13 -0.22 -2.62
C PHE A 324 -21.65 -0.22 -2.24
N LEU A 325 -21.28 0.56 -1.23
CA LEU A 325 -19.95 0.54 -0.64
C LEU A 325 -20.08 0.11 0.83
N PHE A 326 -19.86 -1.18 1.05
CA PHE A 326 -19.72 -1.76 2.38
C PHE A 326 -18.25 -2.02 2.60
N ILE A 327 -17.63 -1.15 3.39
CA ILE A 327 -16.31 -1.42 3.90
C ILE A 327 -16.44 -1.43 5.40
N GLY A 328 -17.25 -2.28 6.04
CA GLY A 328 -17.35 -2.46 7.50
C GLY A 328 -16.23 -3.34 8.09
N GLY A 329 -15.74 -3.09 9.32
CA GLY A 329 -14.94 -4.08 10.09
C GLY A 329 -13.50 -4.39 9.63
N ASN A 330 -12.78 -3.47 8.99
CA ASN A 330 -11.35 -3.55 8.66
C ASN A 330 -10.53 -2.56 9.50
N SER A 331 -9.24 -2.35 9.18
CA SER A 331 -8.35 -1.38 9.88
C SER A 331 -8.08 -0.10 9.07
N PHE A 332 -9.08 0.41 8.34
CA PHE A 332 -8.95 1.68 7.61
C PHE A 332 -8.89 2.88 8.56
N GLN A 333 -8.10 3.89 8.17
CA GLN A 333 -7.85 5.12 8.93
C GLN A 333 -7.74 6.33 7.99
N GLY A 334 -7.85 7.55 8.55
CA GLY A 334 -7.74 8.81 7.82
C GLY A 334 -9.09 9.38 7.40
N ASN A 335 -9.10 10.37 6.50
CA ASN A 335 -10.33 11.08 6.13
C ASN A 335 -11.07 10.37 4.98
N ILE A 336 -12.38 10.56 4.89
CA ILE A 336 -13.15 10.15 3.72
C ILE A 336 -12.66 10.95 2.50
N PRO A 337 -12.23 10.30 1.40
CA PRO A 337 -11.76 11.00 0.22
C PRO A 337 -12.91 11.73 -0.49
N VAL A 338 -12.70 13.00 -0.84
CA VAL A 338 -13.67 13.84 -1.57
C VAL A 338 -14.08 13.21 -2.89
N GLU A 339 -13.24 12.35 -3.48
CA GLU A 339 -13.49 11.70 -4.75
C GLU A 339 -14.68 10.73 -4.71
N LEU A 340 -15.12 10.27 -3.53
CA LEU A 340 -16.34 9.46 -3.38
C LEU A 340 -17.59 10.19 -3.88
N SER A 341 -17.58 11.52 -3.87
CA SER A 341 -18.63 12.38 -4.45
C SER A 341 -18.88 12.13 -5.95
N ASN A 342 -17.90 11.55 -6.66
CA ASN A 342 -18.02 11.20 -8.09
C ASN A 342 -18.75 9.87 -8.35
N CYS A 343 -19.10 9.12 -7.31
CA CYS A 343 -19.86 7.88 -7.42
C CYS A 343 -21.36 8.19 -7.55
N ALA A 344 -21.77 8.77 -8.70
CA ALA A 344 -23.09 9.37 -8.87
C ALA A 344 -24.30 8.43 -8.61
N ASN A 345 -24.09 7.10 -8.69
CA ASN A 345 -25.11 6.09 -8.46
C ASN A 345 -25.01 5.41 -7.08
N LEU A 346 -24.21 5.94 -6.16
CA LEU A 346 -24.05 5.35 -4.82
C LEU A 346 -25.36 5.48 -4.04
N LEU A 347 -25.90 4.33 -3.63
CA LEU A 347 -27.11 4.17 -2.84
C LEU A 347 -26.77 3.99 -1.36
N GLN A 348 -25.78 3.15 -1.04
CA GLN A 348 -25.44 2.78 0.33
C GLN A 348 -23.96 3.03 0.60
N LEU A 349 -23.67 3.82 1.63
CA LEU A 349 -22.32 4.13 2.11
C LEU A 349 -22.21 3.71 3.59
N ILE A 350 -21.64 2.53 3.82
CA ILE A 350 -21.47 1.96 5.15
C ILE A 350 -19.97 1.89 5.49
N LEU A 351 -19.56 2.72 6.43
CA LEU A 351 -18.20 2.93 6.91
C LEU A 351 -18.10 2.61 8.42
N ALA A 352 -18.84 1.61 8.90
CA ALA A 352 -18.94 1.29 10.32
C ALA A 352 -17.71 0.55 10.88
N TYR A 353 -17.34 0.82 12.14
CA TYR A 353 -16.28 0.15 12.92
C TYR A 353 -14.85 0.42 12.42
N TYR A 354 -14.44 1.70 12.38
CA TYR A 354 -13.13 2.13 11.87
C TYR A 354 -12.44 3.24 12.66
N ASN A 355 -11.20 3.53 12.26
CA ASN A 355 -10.46 4.70 12.70
C ASN A 355 -10.52 5.83 11.66
N PHE A 356 -11.64 6.02 10.94
CA PHE A 356 -11.76 7.20 10.07
C PHE A 356 -11.82 8.46 10.92
N THR A 357 -11.19 9.54 10.45
CA THR A 357 -10.97 10.81 11.16
C THR A 357 -11.43 12.00 10.30
N GLY A 358 -11.38 13.20 10.89
CA GLY A 358 -11.65 14.45 10.18
C GLY A 358 -13.14 14.73 10.00
N SER A 359 -13.48 15.72 9.18
CA SER A 359 -14.87 16.08 8.89
C SER A 359 -15.44 15.27 7.73
N LEU A 360 -16.78 15.15 7.71
CA LEU A 360 -17.48 14.60 6.56
C LEU A 360 -17.36 15.57 5.36
N PRO A 361 -16.84 15.14 4.19
CA PRO A 361 -16.63 16.04 3.07
C PRO A 361 -17.96 16.57 2.51
N SER A 362 -18.11 17.90 2.44
CA SER A 362 -19.33 18.55 1.92
C SER A 362 -19.67 18.14 0.48
N GLN A 363 -18.64 17.75 -0.30
CA GLN A 363 -18.76 17.24 -1.66
C GLN A 363 -19.62 15.98 -1.75
N LEU A 364 -19.76 15.17 -0.68
CA LEU A 364 -20.68 14.03 -0.67
C LEU A 364 -22.14 14.45 -0.93
N GLY A 365 -22.47 15.73 -0.75
CA GLY A 365 -23.74 16.29 -1.17
C GLY A 365 -24.00 16.27 -2.69
N SER A 366 -23.03 15.97 -3.55
CA SER A 366 -23.28 15.80 -5.00
C SER A 366 -23.89 14.44 -5.38
N LEU A 367 -23.99 13.51 -4.43
CA LEU A 367 -24.63 12.21 -4.66
C LEU A 367 -26.12 12.42 -5.00
N ARG A 368 -26.60 11.71 -6.05
CA ARG A 368 -27.90 12.01 -6.67
C ARG A 368 -29.08 11.43 -5.91
N LYS A 369 -28.96 10.18 -5.42
CA LYS A 369 -30.04 9.45 -4.74
C LYS A 369 -29.51 8.43 -3.71
N PRO A 370 -28.71 8.86 -2.72
CA PRO A 370 -28.29 7.92 -1.71
C PRO A 370 -29.46 7.53 -0.79
N SER A 371 -29.51 6.29 -0.34
CA SER A 371 -30.52 5.78 0.59
C SER A 371 -29.96 5.56 1.99
N GLY A 372 -28.76 5.01 2.14
CA GLY A 372 -28.20 4.68 3.46
C GLY A 372 -26.81 5.24 3.70
N PHE A 373 -26.61 5.79 4.90
CA PHE A 373 -25.33 6.26 5.41
C PHE A 373 -25.11 5.70 6.81
N ASN A 374 -23.99 5.02 7.01
CA ASN A 374 -23.62 4.49 8.32
C ASN A 374 -22.14 4.75 8.60
N VAL A 375 -21.86 5.44 9.70
CA VAL A 375 -20.50 5.78 10.15
C VAL A 375 -20.28 5.39 11.62
N VAL A 376 -20.99 4.36 12.08
CA VAL A 376 -20.93 3.88 13.47
C VAL A 376 -19.49 3.61 13.90
N ARG A 377 -19.13 4.00 15.12
CA ARG A 377 -17.81 3.75 15.74
C ARG A 377 -16.63 4.20 14.86
N ASN A 378 -16.53 5.51 14.68
CA ASN A 378 -15.44 6.21 14.01
C ASN A 378 -14.90 7.34 14.87
N ASN A 379 -14.00 8.17 14.34
CA ASN A 379 -13.45 9.36 14.98
C ASN A 379 -13.75 10.63 14.15
N PHE A 380 -14.93 10.72 13.54
CA PHE A 380 -15.30 11.91 12.77
C PHE A 380 -15.52 13.11 13.69
N VAL A 381 -15.14 14.31 13.25
CA VAL A 381 -15.23 15.56 14.01
C VAL A 381 -15.80 16.69 13.16
N GLY A 382 -16.28 17.76 13.80
CA GLY A 382 -16.76 18.98 13.13
C GLY A 382 -18.28 19.01 12.94
N GLU A 383 -18.79 19.92 12.11
CA GLU A 383 -20.24 20.13 11.98
C GLU A 383 -20.96 18.99 11.26
N MET A 384 -22.20 18.70 11.67
CA MET A 384 -23.11 17.81 10.95
C MET A 384 -23.47 18.44 9.59
N PRO A 385 -23.05 17.86 8.45
CA PRO A 385 -23.26 18.54 7.19
C PRO A 385 -24.70 18.39 6.68
N SER A 386 -25.26 19.48 6.18
CA SER A 386 -26.65 19.54 5.69
C SER A 386 -26.96 18.59 4.54
N PHE A 387 -25.96 18.05 3.84
CA PHE A 387 -26.20 17.08 2.77
C PHE A 387 -26.73 15.73 3.28
N LEU A 388 -26.55 15.40 4.56
CA LEU A 388 -27.02 14.14 5.14
C LEU A 388 -28.54 14.00 5.04
N ARG A 389 -29.27 15.11 4.91
CA ARG A 389 -30.70 15.15 4.57
C ARG A 389 -31.11 14.35 3.34
N LYS A 390 -30.16 14.08 2.45
CA LYS A 390 -30.41 13.34 1.20
C LYS A 390 -30.54 11.83 1.40
N PHE A 391 -30.08 11.30 2.53
CA PHE A 391 -30.14 9.88 2.83
C PHE A 391 -31.45 9.56 3.56
N SER A 392 -32.11 8.47 3.18
CA SER A 392 -33.34 8.02 3.83
C SER A 392 -33.09 7.20 5.10
N SER A 393 -31.85 6.78 5.35
CA SER A 393 -31.42 6.04 6.53
C SER A 393 -30.04 6.55 6.97
N LEU A 394 -29.96 7.04 8.21
CA LEU A 394 -28.76 7.61 8.81
C LEU A 394 -28.44 6.89 10.13
N THR A 395 -27.25 6.31 10.21
CA THR A 395 -26.74 5.68 11.43
C THR A 395 -25.38 6.26 11.81
N ILE A 396 -25.35 7.07 12.86
CA ILE A 396 -24.19 7.81 13.38
C ILE A 396 -24.06 7.48 14.88
N GLU A 397 -23.76 6.22 15.19
CA GLU A 397 -23.66 5.76 16.58
C GLU A 397 -22.20 5.73 17.08
N SER A 398 -21.98 6.13 18.33
CA SER A 398 -20.82 5.77 19.13
C SER A 398 -21.27 4.76 20.20
N GLU A 399 -20.51 3.70 20.50
CA GLU A 399 -21.04 2.59 21.35
C GLU A 399 -21.02 2.93 22.86
N SER A 400 -20.01 3.69 23.34
CA SER A 400 -19.98 4.23 24.71
C SER A 400 -18.87 5.30 24.88
N PRO A 401 -18.95 6.23 25.86
CA PRO A 401 -17.93 7.25 26.13
C PRO A 401 -16.56 6.65 26.49
N GLN A 402 -16.53 5.41 26.98
CA GLN A 402 -15.31 4.71 27.36
C GLN A 402 -14.69 3.91 26.19
N THR A 403 -15.36 3.85 25.04
CA THR A 403 -14.84 3.13 23.87
C THR A 403 -13.78 3.95 23.12
N LYS A 404 -12.77 3.27 22.58
CA LYS A 404 -11.88 3.86 21.57
C LYS A 404 -12.71 4.01 20.28
N ASN A 405 -12.70 5.19 19.68
CA ASN A 405 -13.45 5.61 18.48
C ASN A 405 -14.83 6.21 18.77
N LEU A 406 -14.82 7.51 19.07
CA LEU A 406 -15.99 8.35 19.28
C LEU A 406 -16.12 9.36 18.13
N ASN A 407 -17.26 9.33 17.44
CA ASN A 407 -17.65 10.46 16.61
C ASN A 407 -17.97 11.65 17.52
N SER A 408 -17.54 12.83 17.11
CA SER A 408 -17.68 14.09 17.86
C SER A 408 -18.18 15.17 16.90
N PHE A 409 -19.39 14.98 16.37
CA PHE A 409 -20.05 16.02 15.58
C PHE A 409 -20.51 17.15 16.50
N SER A 410 -20.33 18.40 16.07
CA SER A 410 -20.69 19.58 16.87
C SER A 410 -22.18 19.67 17.13
N ASP A 411 -22.53 20.42 18.18
CA ASP A 411 -23.65 20.19 19.09
C ASP A 411 -25.06 20.46 18.52
N SER A 412 -25.20 20.71 17.21
CA SER A 412 -26.47 21.05 16.56
C SER A 412 -26.87 20.04 15.47
N ILE A 413 -28.08 19.47 15.61
CA ILE A 413 -28.75 18.68 14.57
C ILE A 413 -29.55 19.55 13.58
N SER A 414 -29.49 20.89 13.70
CA SER A 414 -30.23 21.82 12.82
C SER A 414 -30.04 21.61 11.32
N PRO A 415 -28.87 21.14 10.83
CA PRO A 415 -28.69 20.79 9.42
C PRO A 415 -29.58 19.63 8.93
N LEU A 416 -30.22 18.88 9.84
CA LEU A 416 -31.15 17.78 9.59
C LEU A 416 -32.62 18.17 9.79
N TYR A 417 -32.97 19.46 9.85
CA TYR A 417 -34.37 19.89 10.01
C TYR A 417 -35.20 19.73 8.71
N ASN A 418 -36.51 19.49 8.87
CA ASN A 418 -37.52 19.42 7.81
C ASN A 418 -37.30 18.28 6.79
N LEU A 419 -37.15 17.05 7.29
CA LEU A 419 -36.86 15.87 6.46
C LEU A 419 -38.11 15.05 6.15
N SER A 420 -38.55 15.11 4.89
CA SER A 420 -39.65 14.25 4.42
C SER A 420 -39.21 12.85 4.01
N THR A 421 -37.91 12.62 3.81
CA THR A 421 -37.33 11.39 3.26
C THR A 421 -36.65 10.47 4.28
N LEU A 422 -36.49 10.91 5.53
CA LEU A 422 -35.74 10.18 6.55
C LEU A 422 -36.64 9.19 7.27
N ASN A 423 -36.31 7.90 7.18
CA ASN A 423 -37.06 6.82 7.83
C ASN A 423 -36.40 6.38 9.15
N LEU A 424 -35.06 6.45 9.23
CA LEU A 424 -34.26 5.96 10.36
C LEU A 424 -33.20 7.00 10.73
N LEU A 425 -33.18 7.42 12.00
CA LEU A 425 -32.11 8.22 12.57
C LEU A 425 -31.59 7.62 13.89
N GLU A 426 -30.36 7.14 13.86
CA GLU A 426 -29.67 6.70 15.08
C GLU A 426 -28.46 7.58 15.30
N ILE A 427 -28.49 8.39 16.37
CA ILE A 427 -27.34 9.17 16.79
C ILE A 427 -27.19 9.05 18.30
N SER A 428 -26.16 8.36 18.78
CA SER A 428 -25.96 8.12 20.21
C SER A 428 -24.54 8.47 20.64
N TYR A 429 -24.39 8.97 21.87
CA TYR A 429 -23.12 9.34 22.48
C TYR A 429 -22.33 10.37 21.64
N ASN A 430 -23.00 11.49 21.34
CA ASN A 430 -22.41 12.71 20.78
C ASN A 430 -22.83 13.89 21.68
N HIS A 431 -22.14 15.03 21.61
CA HIS A 431 -22.36 16.18 22.51
C HIS A 431 -23.52 17.11 22.08
N TYR A 432 -24.71 16.60 21.75
CA TYR A 432 -25.80 17.49 21.30
C TYR A 432 -26.38 18.36 22.42
N GLU A 433 -26.56 19.65 22.11
CA GLU A 433 -27.32 20.62 22.89
C GLU A 433 -28.53 21.10 22.05
N GLY A 434 -29.75 20.97 22.59
CA GLY A 434 -30.98 21.37 21.88
C GLY A 434 -32.25 21.02 22.63
N THR A 435 -33.42 21.44 22.13
CA THR A 435 -34.71 21.15 22.76
C THR A 435 -35.46 20.01 22.07
N LEU A 436 -36.34 19.32 22.80
CA LEU A 436 -37.22 18.28 22.22
C LEU A 436 -38.14 18.81 21.11
N ARG A 437 -38.58 20.08 21.19
CA ARG A 437 -39.33 20.75 20.11
C ARG A 437 -38.54 20.85 18.81
N ASP A 438 -37.23 21.03 18.92
CA ASP A 438 -36.36 21.09 17.74
C ASP A 438 -36.33 19.75 17.01
N ILE A 439 -36.52 18.62 17.71
CA ILE A 439 -36.54 17.27 17.15
C ILE A 439 -37.87 16.97 16.43
N ASP A 440 -39.01 17.35 17.01
CA ASP A 440 -40.33 17.16 16.39
C ASP A 440 -40.48 18.01 15.11
N VAL A 441 -39.94 19.23 15.11
CA VAL A 441 -39.87 20.09 13.91
C VAL A 441 -38.88 19.53 12.90
N ALA A 442 -37.82 18.87 13.36
CA ALA A 442 -36.78 18.32 12.48
C ALA A 442 -37.25 17.11 11.67
N LEU A 443 -37.98 16.19 12.30
CA LEU A 443 -38.15 14.82 11.82
C LEU A 443 -39.64 14.39 11.77
N PRO A 444 -40.48 15.06 10.97
CA PRO A 444 -41.92 14.80 10.97
C PRO A 444 -42.29 13.37 10.54
N ASN A 445 -41.43 12.68 9.79
CA ASN A 445 -41.68 11.37 9.18
C ASN A 445 -40.73 10.25 9.66
N ALA A 446 -39.90 10.48 10.68
CA ALA A 446 -38.97 9.45 11.16
C ALA A 446 -39.72 8.35 11.91
N PHE A 447 -39.55 7.09 11.48
CA PHE A 447 -40.20 5.92 12.11
C PHE A 447 -39.46 5.43 13.35
N TYR A 448 -38.15 5.68 13.42
CA TYR A 448 -37.32 5.25 14.54
C TYR A 448 -36.23 6.27 14.78
N LEU A 449 -36.16 6.75 16.03
CA LEU A 449 -35.19 7.73 16.50
C LEU A 449 -34.48 7.17 17.74
N LYS A 450 -33.14 7.22 17.74
CA LYS A 450 -32.33 6.87 18.91
C LYS A 450 -31.38 8.00 19.18
N LEU A 451 -31.65 8.76 20.24
CA LEU A 451 -30.79 9.84 20.75
C LEU A 451 -30.22 9.39 22.08
N GLY A 452 -28.98 8.89 22.07
CA GLY A 452 -28.32 8.42 23.29
C GLY A 452 -27.45 9.51 23.92
N VAL A 453 -27.57 9.69 25.24
CA VAL A 453 -26.79 10.60 26.11
C VAL A 453 -26.48 11.94 25.44
N SER A 454 -27.50 12.79 25.37
CA SER A 454 -27.42 14.17 24.87
C SER A 454 -28.06 15.09 25.90
N HIS A 455 -27.52 16.31 26.10
CA HIS A 455 -28.12 17.30 26.99
C HIS A 455 -29.34 17.92 26.29
N LEU A 456 -30.46 17.19 26.28
CA LEU A 456 -31.72 17.65 25.70
C LEU A 456 -32.55 18.36 26.77
N ILE A 457 -32.92 19.62 26.51
CA ILE A 457 -33.74 20.43 27.42
C ILE A 457 -35.21 20.33 27.00
N GLY A 458 -36.08 19.88 27.91
CA GLY A 458 -37.52 19.78 27.68
C GLY A 458 -38.18 21.15 27.42
N SER A 459 -39.11 21.21 26.47
CA SER A 459 -39.74 22.46 26.03
C SER A 459 -41.01 22.86 26.78
N GLU A 460 -41.33 22.18 27.89
CA GLU A 460 -42.37 22.60 28.81
C GLU A 460 -41.80 22.53 30.22
N GLY A 461 -41.99 23.59 31.01
CA GLY A 461 -41.33 23.83 32.30
C GLY A 461 -41.69 22.84 33.42
N ARG A 462 -41.43 21.56 33.22
CA ARG A 462 -41.31 20.53 34.25
C ARG A 462 -40.05 19.72 33.97
N SER A 463 -38.90 20.36 34.20
CA SER A 463 -37.70 19.64 34.57
C SER A 463 -37.76 19.40 36.08
N ASP A 464 -38.40 18.33 36.51
CA ASP A 464 -38.05 17.77 37.81
C ASP A 464 -37.10 16.61 37.54
N SER A 465 -35.82 16.86 37.82
CA SER A 465 -34.63 16.03 37.61
C SER A 465 -33.99 16.10 36.21
N GLY A 466 -32.72 16.51 36.15
CA GLY A 466 -31.90 16.54 34.95
C GLY A 466 -31.50 15.14 34.48
N GLY A 467 -32.48 14.32 34.06
CA GLY A 467 -32.26 12.96 33.57
C GLY A 467 -31.73 12.91 32.13
N GLN A 468 -30.94 11.87 31.82
CA GLN A 468 -30.49 11.56 30.47
C GLN A 468 -31.61 10.88 29.68
N ILE A 469 -32.07 11.51 28.60
CA ILE A 469 -32.97 10.86 27.62
C ILE A 469 -32.15 9.86 26.80
N SER A 470 -32.64 8.61 26.69
CA SER A 470 -31.89 7.53 26.03
C SER A 470 -32.43 7.10 24.67
N CYS A 471 -33.74 7.13 24.46
CA CYS A 471 -34.40 6.63 23.23
C CYS A 471 -35.75 7.34 23.03
N CYS A 472 -36.11 7.72 21.80
CA CYS A 472 -37.42 8.28 21.49
C CYS A 472 -37.97 7.69 20.20
N TRP A 473 -39.15 7.08 20.16
CA TRP A 473 -39.70 6.48 18.93
C TRP A 473 -41.10 7.02 18.63
N ARG A 474 -41.52 6.85 17.37
CA ARG A 474 -42.87 7.14 16.90
C ARG A 474 -43.47 5.83 16.39
N ASP A 475 -44.65 5.47 16.86
CA ASP A 475 -45.32 4.24 16.44
C ASP A 475 -45.80 4.40 14.98
N PRO A 476 -45.37 3.51 14.06
CA PRO A 476 -45.73 3.59 12.64
C PRO A 476 -47.23 3.40 12.36
N TYR A 477 -48.02 2.94 13.34
CA TYR A 477 -49.43 2.59 13.16
C TYR A 477 -50.40 3.61 13.77
N THR A 478 -49.94 4.52 14.65
CA THR A 478 -50.85 5.41 15.41
C THR A 478 -50.69 6.91 15.12
N GLU A 479 -49.66 7.35 14.39
CA GLU A 479 -49.39 8.78 14.03
C GLU A 479 -49.36 9.78 15.21
N GLU A 480 -49.32 9.33 16.47
CA GLU A 480 -49.26 10.21 17.64
C GLU A 480 -47.81 10.61 18.04
N SER A 481 -47.73 11.63 18.90
CA SER A 481 -46.52 12.33 19.39
C SER A 481 -45.33 11.43 19.77
N LEU A 482 -44.11 11.96 19.61
CA LEU A 482 -42.84 11.29 19.95
C LEU A 482 -42.85 10.75 21.39
N THR A 483 -42.64 9.45 21.57
CA THR A 483 -42.56 8.82 22.90
C THR A 483 -41.10 8.63 23.30
N CYS A 484 -40.66 9.17 24.43
CA CYS A 484 -39.28 9.07 24.92
C CYS A 484 -39.18 8.21 26.18
N LEU A 485 -38.12 7.40 26.27
CA LEU A 485 -37.71 6.68 27.48
C LEU A 485 -36.57 7.44 28.16
N GLU A 486 -36.80 7.80 29.42
CA GLU A 486 -35.76 8.22 30.36
C GLU A 486 -35.15 6.98 31.01
N ILE A 487 -33.82 6.92 31.07
CA ILE A 487 -33.12 5.90 31.87
C ILE A 487 -32.63 6.61 33.15
N PRO A 488 -33.02 6.14 34.35
CA PRO A 488 -32.50 6.70 35.59
C PRO A 488 -30.97 6.46 35.72
N GLU A 489 -30.28 7.40 36.38
CA GLU A 489 -28.81 7.43 36.54
C GLU A 489 -28.15 6.10 36.91
#